data_AF-A0A950KYE6-F1
#
_entry.id   AF-A0A950KYE6-F1
#
_cell.length_a   1.000
_cell.length_b   1.000
_cell.length_c   1.000
_cell.angle_alpha   90.00
_cell.angle_beta   90.00
_cell.angle_gamma   90.00
#
_symmetry.space_group_name_H-M   'P 1'
#
loop_
_entity.id
_entity.type
_entity.pdbx_description
1 polymer ?
#
loop_
_entity_poly.entity_id
_entity_poly.type
_entity_poly.pdbx_seq_one_letter_code
_entity_poly.pdbx_strand_id
1 'polypeptide(L)'
;GALARFALLRRLPRPQTTLDDLRAHIDRLGTRFDGRLRVVAVDRGNGRRVVFGGPRAPRASVAEAVTASCTVPWLFAPVTIDGREYVDGGVWSPTNLDAAPAGRDTHVLCLNPTASIPATSGALAVMRALLLRRLPTPTQNLDDLHRHLARFGVRFDGRLRVTAVDRRTGRRVVFGSPGAPSATVADAVTASCTVPWLFEPVEISGREYVDGGVWSPTNLDVAPAGRDAQVLCLSPTASLPGSNSALALIRRVTRSAISLEALVLRRRGVAVRLVAPNVESSAAMGTNFMAREPRGRVIAAGYRQGLQLARADGAPRVPPA
;
A
#
# COMPACT_ATOMS: atom_id res chain seq x y z
N GLY A 1 -4.48 6.71 -19.01
CA GLY A 1 -3.71 7.52 -19.98
C GLY A 1 -3.38 8.90 -19.40
N ALA A 2 -2.63 9.73 -20.14
CA ALA A 2 -2.20 11.06 -19.67
C ALA A 2 -3.38 12.00 -19.36
N LEU A 3 -4.40 12.02 -20.22
CA LEU A 3 -5.63 12.80 -20.04
C LEU A 3 -6.35 12.49 -18.71
N ALA A 4 -6.41 11.22 -18.31
CA ALA A 4 -7.02 10.81 -17.05
C ALA A 4 -6.24 11.27 -15.81
N ARG A 5 -4.90 11.33 -15.90
CA ARG A 5 -4.05 11.89 -14.84
C ARG A 5 -4.19 13.40 -14.76
N PHE A 6 -4.20 14.08 -15.90
CA PHE A 6 -4.46 15.52 -15.95
C PHE A 6 -5.79 15.90 -15.31
N ALA A 7 -6.88 15.22 -15.69
CA ALA A 7 -8.21 15.46 -15.14
C ALA A 7 -8.24 15.24 -13.61
N LEU A 8 -7.51 14.24 -13.10
CA LEU A 8 -7.36 13.99 -11.68
C LEU A 8 -6.58 15.11 -10.97
N LEU A 9 -5.40 15.45 -11.48
CA LEU A 9 -4.51 16.45 -10.87
C LEU A 9 -5.12 17.86 -10.84
N ARG A 10 -6.01 18.18 -11.79
CA ARG A 10 -6.79 19.42 -11.78
C ARG A 10 -7.84 19.49 -10.67
N ARG A 11 -8.38 18.35 -10.25
CA ARG A 11 -9.43 18.26 -9.21
C ARG A 11 -8.87 18.23 -7.79
N LEU A 12 -7.57 17.96 -7.63
CA LEU A 12 -6.95 17.90 -6.32
C LEU A 12 -6.76 19.31 -5.74
N PRO A 13 -6.96 19.48 -4.41
CA PRO A 13 -6.67 20.74 -3.73
C PRO A 13 -5.19 21.09 -3.88
N ARG A 14 -4.90 22.40 -3.88
CA ARG A 14 -3.54 22.94 -3.99
C ARG A 14 -3.00 23.24 -2.58
N PRO A 15 -2.08 22.42 -2.04
CA PRO A 15 -1.48 22.67 -0.75
C PRO A 15 -0.48 23.82 -0.85
N GLN A 16 -0.26 24.53 0.25
CA GLN A 16 0.76 25.59 0.32
C GLN A 16 2.09 25.11 0.90
N THR A 17 2.11 23.94 1.57
CA THR A 17 3.33 23.38 2.17
C THR A 17 4.35 23.01 1.10
N THR A 18 5.52 23.62 1.14
CA THR A 18 6.63 23.36 0.23
C THR A 18 7.62 22.34 0.81
N LEU A 19 8.58 21.91 0.00
CA LEU A 19 9.69 21.02 0.39
C LEU A 19 11.03 21.75 0.33
N ASP A 20 11.06 23.00 0.78
CA ASP A 20 12.25 23.87 0.65
C ASP A 20 13.46 23.34 1.43
N ASP A 21 13.23 22.70 2.57
CA ASP A 21 14.29 22.05 3.36
C ASP A 21 14.98 20.92 2.60
N LEU A 22 14.19 20.10 1.87
CA LEU A 22 14.71 19.01 1.04
C LEU A 22 15.53 19.59 -0.12
N ARG A 23 15.01 20.64 -0.78
CA ARG A 23 15.71 21.34 -1.86
C ARG A 23 17.06 21.86 -1.38
N ALA A 24 17.08 22.60 -0.27
CA ALA A 24 18.30 23.16 0.32
C ALA A 24 19.30 22.07 0.73
N HIS A 25 18.83 20.92 1.23
CA HIS A 25 19.70 19.79 1.55
C HIS A 25 20.38 19.22 0.29
N ILE A 26 19.63 19.01 -0.79
CA ILE A 26 20.18 18.46 -2.04
C ILE A 26 21.12 19.47 -2.72
N ASP A 27 20.80 20.76 -2.67
CA ASP A 27 21.69 21.80 -3.20
C ASP A 27 23.05 21.80 -2.47
N ARG A 28 23.07 21.60 -1.15
CA ARG A 28 24.33 21.46 -0.36
C ARG A 28 25.18 20.26 -0.76
N LEU A 29 24.59 19.21 -1.34
CA LEU A 29 25.34 18.05 -1.84
C LEU A 29 26.07 18.35 -3.16
N GLY A 30 25.82 19.50 -3.81
CA GLY A 30 26.48 19.90 -5.05
C GLY A 30 26.19 18.99 -6.26
N THR A 31 25.13 18.20 -6.18
CA THR A 31 24.79 17.19 -7.21
C THR A 31 24.40 17.82 -8.55
N ARG A 32 24.79 17.15 -9.65
CA ARG A 32 24.48 17.58 -11.03
C ARG A 32 24.00 16.40 -11.85
N PHE A 33 23.22 16.69 -12.89
CA PHE A 33 22.89 15.70 -13.91
C PHE A 33 24.13 15.40 -14.74
N ASP A 34 24.61 14.16 -14.66
CA ASP A 34 25.82 13.63 -15.32
C ASP A 34 25.50 12.70 -16.50
N GLY A 35 24.23 12.68 -16.93
CA GLY A 35 23.71 11.77 -17.96
C GLY A 35 23.28 10.39 -17.43
N ARG A 36 23.73 10.00 -16.22
CA ARG A 36 23.36 8.75 -15.55
C ARG A 36 22.18 8.93 -14.61
N LEU A 37 22.18 10.02 -13.83
CA LEU A 37 21.07 10.34 -12.93
C LEU A 37 19.81 10.72 -13.72
N ARG A 38 18.70 10.05 -13.43
CA ARG A 38 17.36 10.38 -13.95
C ARG A 38 16.40 10.58 -12.80
N VAL A 39 15.64 11.67 -12.86
CA VAL A 39 14.62 12.00 -11.86
C VAL A 39 13.29 12.19 -12.57
N VAL A 40 12.24 11.53 -12.06
CA VAL A 40 10.97 11.46 -12.78
C VAL A 40 9.89 12.25 -12.05
N ALA A 41 9.18 13.08 -12.79
CA ALA A 41 7.99 13.77 -12.32
C ALA A 41 6.87 13.69 -13.37
N VAL A 42 5.69 14.15 -13.02
CA VAL A 42 4.54 14.30 -13.92
C VAL A 42 4.21 15.78 -14.06
N ASP A 43 4.13 16.25 -15.30
CA ASP A 43 3.64 17.57 -15.63
C ASP A 43 2.16 17.66 -15.25
N ARG A 44 1.85 18.54 -14.32
CA ARG A 44 0.50 18.70 -13.76
C ARG A 44 -0.49 19.25 -14.79
N GLY A 45 -0.02 20.01 -15.77
CA GLY A 45 -0.81 20.66 -16.82
C GLY A 45 -1.24 19.74 -17.95
N ASN A 46 -0.66 18.54 -18.07
CA ASN A 46 -1.04 17.59 -19.14
C ASN A 46 -0.98 16.10 -18.73
N GLY A 47 -0.53 15.79 -17.51
CA GLY A 47 -0.45 14.42 -16.98
C GLY A 47 0.60 13.54 -17.67
N ARG A 48 1.55 14.14 -18.40
CA ARG A 48 2.65 13.45 -19.07
C ARG A 48 3.84 13.32 -18.12
N ARG A 49 4.55 12.19 -18.24
CA ARG A 49 5.80 11.97 -17.52
C ARG A 49 6.91 12.84 -18.11
N VAL A 50 7.72 13.42 -17.25
CA VAL A 50 8.99 14.09 -17.56
C VAL A 50 10.12 13.38 -16.82
N VAL A 51 11.23 13.14 -17.52
CA VAL A 51 12.41 12.46 -16.98
C VAL A 51 13.57 13.45 -17.04
N PHE A 52 13.80 14.16 -15.94
CA PHE A 52 14.93 15.08 -15.78
C PHE A 52 16.27 14.34 -15.88
N GLY A 53 17.28 15.01 -16.44
CA GLY A 53 18.56 14.40 -16.82
C GLY A 53 18.55 13.64 -18.15
N GLY A 54 17.38 13.57 -18.83
CA GLY A 54 17.25 12.98 -20.17
C GLY A 54 17.38 14.00 -21.32
N PRO A 55 17.58 13.54 -22.56
CA PRO A 55 17.89 14.39 -23.72
C PRO A 55 16.75 15.34 -24.16
N ARG A 56 15.56 15.22 -23.57
CA ARG A 56 14.38 16.06 -23.85
C ARG A 56 13.77 16.69 -22.60
N ALA A 57 14.51 16.70 -21.50
CA ALA A 57 14.03 17.27 -20.25
C ALA A 57 14.15 18.80 -20.24
N PRO A 58 13.26 19.52 -19.53
CA PRO A 58 13.49 20.91 -19.18
C PRO A 58 14.81 21.06 -18.42
N ARG A 59 15.45 22.22 -18.52
CA ARG A 59 16.60 22.54 -17.68
C ARG A 59 16.13 22.72 -16.24
N ALA A 60 16.68 21.92 -15.34
CA ALA A 60 16.39 21.93 -13.92
C ALA A 60 17.65 21.57 -13.15
N SER A 61 17.81 22.11 -11.93
CA SER A 61 18.79 21.55 -11.00
C SER A 61 18.35 20.16 -10.52
N VAL A 62 19.29 19.36 -10.00
CA VAL A 62 18.93 18.07 -9.39
C VAL A 62 17.99 18.29 -8.21
N ALA A 63 18.21 19.33 -7.39
CA ALA A 63 17.35 19.66 -6.27
C ALA A 63 15.92 20.00 -6.71
N GLU A 64 15.74 20.80 -7.76
CA GLU A 64 14.42 21.12 -8.32
C GLU A 64 13.69 19.87 -8.80
N ALA A 65 14.38 19.04 -9.59
CA ALA A 65 13.82 17.82 -10.13
C ALA A 65 13.44 16.82 -9.04
N VAL A 66 14.28 16.64 -8.01
CA VAL A 66 14.00 15.73 -6.89
C VAL A 66 12.86 16.27 -6.04
N THR A 67 12.85 17.57 -5.76
CA THR A 67 11.74 18.21 -5.03
C THR A 67 10.42 18.00 -5.78
N ALA A 68 10.39 18.23 -7.10
CA ALA A 68 9.24 17.96 -7.95
C ALA A 68 8.81 16.48 -7.92
N SER A 69 9.77 15.56 -7.89
CA SER A 69 9.54 14.11 -7.78
C SER A 69 9.01 13.68 -6.40
N CYS A 70 9.28 14.46 -5.35
CA CYS A 70 8.83 14.18 -3.98
C CYS A 70 7.54 14.92 -3.59
N THR A 71 7.07 15.86 -4.41
CA THR A 71 5.80 16.56 -4.19
C THR A 71 4.61 15.63 -4.47
N VAL A 72 4.21 14.88 -3.45
CA VAL A 72 2.97 14.09 -3.46
C VAL A 72 1.80 15.06 -3.69
N PRO A 73 0.93 14.80 -4.69
CA PRO A 73 -0.28 15.60 -4.91
C PRO A 73 -1.06 15.72 -3.59
N TRP A 74 -1.91 16.73 -3.39
CA TRP A 74 -2.69 16.98 -2.14
C TRP A 74 -1.90 17.22 -0.83
N LEU A 75 -0.61 16.85 -0.74
CA LEU A 75 0.19 17.01 0.48
C LEU A 75 1.17 18.19 0.38
N PHE A 76 1.83 18.35 -0.76
CA PHE A 76 2.82 19.40 -0.99
C PHE A 76 2.47 20.25 -2.21
N ALA A 77 2.94 21.50 -2.21
CA ALA A 77 2.78 22.44 -3.32
C ALA A 77 3.55 21.95 -4.57
N PRO A 78 2.94 21.96 -5.77
CA PRO A 78 3.63 21.68 -7.02
C PRO A 78 4.89 22.52 -7.21
N VAL A 79 5.95 21.92 -7.76
CA VAL A 79 7.20 22.64 -8.03
C VAL A 79 7.15 23.19 -9.44
N THR A 80 7.39 24.49 -9.58
CA THR A 80 7.49 25.15 -10.88
C THR A 80 8.91 25.07 -11.41
N ILE A 81 9.08 24.46 -12.57
CA ILE A 81 10.36 24.37 -13.29
C ILE A 81 10.08 24.84 -14.73
N ASP A 82 10.83 25.82 -15.22
CA ASP A 82 10.68 26.35 -16.58
C ASP A 82 9.21 26.70 -16.94
N GLY A 83 8.53 27.38 -16.01
CA GLY A 83 7.13 27.81 -16.16
C GLY A 83 6.07 26.70 -16.08
N ARG A 84 6.44 25.45 -15.77
CA ARG A 84 5.52 24.31 -15.66
C ARG A 84 5.50 23.73 -14.25
N GLU A 85 4.31 23.35 -13.79
CA GLU A 85 4.13 22.70 -12.50
C GLU A 85 4.34 21.19 -12.61
N TYR A 86 5.19 20.65 -11.73
CA TYR A 86 5.50 19.24 -11.64
C TYR A 86 5.14 18.66 -10.28
N VAL A 87 4.70 17.40 -10.30
CA VAL A 87 4.34 16.62 -9.11
C VAL A 87 4.88 15.19 -9.25
N ASP A 88 4.96 14.52 -8.11
CA ASP A 88 5.46 13.16 -7.90
C ASP A 88 5.49 12.21 -9.12
N GLY A 89 6.66 11.64 -9.40
CA GLY A 89 6.85 10.64 -10.46
C GLY A 89 6.12 9.31 -10.20
N GLY A 90 5.79 9.03 -8.94
CA GLY A 90 4.97 7.91 -8.49
C GLY A 90 3.57 7.90 -9.10
N VAL A 91 3.04 9.08 -9.46
CA VAL A 91 1.76 9.23 -10.20
C VAL A 91 1.83 8.52 -11.56
N TRP A 92 3.02 8.41 -12.16
CA TRP A 92 3.24 7.63 -13.38
C TRP A 92 3.58 6.17 -13.10
N SER A 93 4.57 5.92 -12.25
CA SER A 93 5.04 4.59 -11.86
C SER A 93 5.81 4.68 -10.54
N PRO A 94 5.64 3.74 -9.60
CA PRO A 94 6.37 3.77 -8.33
C PRO A 94 7.89 3.54 -8.48
N THR A 95 8.33 2.96 -9.59
CA THR A 95 9.76 2.67 -9.82
C THR A 95 10.35 3.46 -10.98
N ASN A 96 9.55 3.81 -11.98
CA ASN A 96 10.00 4.40 -13.25
C ASN A 96 11.23 3.70 -13.86
N LEU A 97 11.34 2.37 -13.67
CA LEU A 97 12.53 1.60 -14.05
C LEU A 97 12.84 1.68 -15.55
N ASP A 98 11.80 1.84 -16.36
CA ASP A 98 11.87 2.02 -17.81
C ASP A 98 12.56 3.33 -18.24
N ALA A 99 12.76 4.26 -17.31
CA ALA A 99 13.51 5.50 -17.55
C ALA A 99 15.02 5.35 -17.28
N ALA A 100 15.47 4.21 -16.73
CA ALA A 100 16.89 3.96 -16.50
C ALA A 100 17.64 3.84 -17.84
N PRO A 101 18.80 4.50 -17.99
CA PRO A 101 19.63 4.34 -19.18
C PRO A 101 20.35 2.99 -19.13
N ALA A 102 19.67 1.92 -19.55
CA ALA A 102 20.17 0.55 -19.55
C ALA A 102 20.19 -0.02 -20.98
N GLY A 103 21.31 -0.61 -21.38
CA GLY A 103 21.46 -1.30 -22.68
C GLY A 103 21.06 -2.77 -22.60
N ARG A 104 21.15 -3.47 -23.74
CA ARG A 104 21.24 -4.95 -23.73
C ARG A 104 22.42 -5.32 -22.82
N ASP A 105 22.20 -6.27 -21.92
CA ASP A 105 23.18 -6.77 -20.94
C ASP A 105 23.52 -5.86 -19.75
N THR A 106 22.68 -4.86 -19.44
CA THR A 106 22.80 -4.06 -18.20
C THR A 106 21.92 -4.59 -17.08
N HIS A 107 22.51 -4.91 -15.92
CA HIS A 107 21.75 -5.21 -14.70
C HIS A 107 21.31 -3.92 -14.01
N VAL A 108 20.00 -3.73 -13.82
CA VAL A 108 19.45 -2.55 -13.15
C VAL A 108 19.01 -2.90 -11.73
N LEU A 109 19.72 -2.35 -10.74
CA LEU A 109 19.30 -2.42 -9.34
C LEU A 109 18.27 -1.31 -9.05
N CYS A 110 17.00 -1.69 -8.92
CA CYS A 110 15.95 -0.74 -8.52
C CYS A 110 15.92 -0.61 -6.99
N LEU A 111 16.44 0.50 -6.48
CA LEU A 111 16.26 0.91 -5.09
C LEU A 111 14.95 1.69 -4.98
N ASN A 112 13.86 0.98 -4.72
CA ASN A 112 12.59 1.62 -4.40
C ASN A 112 12.44 1.67 -2.88
N PRO A 113 12.61 2.81 -2.20
CA PRO A 113 12.45 2.88 -0.76
C PRO A 113 11.01 2.57 -0.38
N THR A 114 10.00 3.01 -1.15
CA THR A 114 8.59 2.58 -0.95
C THR A 114 8.39 1.09 -1.12
N ALA A 115 9.37 0.41 -1.73
CA ALA A 115 9.35 -1.03 -1.93
C ALA A 115 9.96 -1.87 -0.80
N SER A 116 10.70 -1.24 0.10
CA SER A 116 11.30 -1.87 1.27
C SER A 116 11.40 -0.83 2.36
N ILE A 117 10.27 -0.22 2.72
CA ILE A 117 10.18 0.40 4.03
C ILE A 117 9.66 -0.72 4.93
N PRO A 118 10.48 -1.33 5.81
CA PRO A 118 9.87 -1.79 7.05
C PRO A 118 9.20 -0.53 7.60
N ALA A 119 7.88 -0.50 7.63
CA ALA A 119 7.10 0.69 7.99
C ALA A 119 7.35 1.18 9.46
N THR A 120 8.40 0.65 10.09
CA THR A 120 9.00 0.95 11.38
C THR A 120 9.87 2.21 11.41
N SER A 121 10.11 2.92 10.29
CA SER A 121 10.80 4.22 10.38
C SER A 121 9.95 5.19 11.21
N GLY A 122 10.52 5.70 12.31
CA GLY A 122 9.80 6.55 13.26
C GLY A 122 9.16 7.77 12.59
N ALA A 123 9.82 8.34 11.58
CA ALA A 123 9.30 9.47 10.81
C ALA A 123 7.98 9.15 10.09
N LEU A 124 7.83 7.98 9.48
CA LEU A 124 6.59 7.58 8.81
C LEU A 124 5.49 7.19 9.79
N ALA A 125 5.86 6.61 10.93
CA ALA A 125 4.90 6.36 12.01
C ALA A 125 4.32 7.68 12.55
N VAL A 126 5.15 8.70 12.77
CA VAL A 126 4.72 10.04 13.19
C VAL A 126 3.82 10.70 12.14
N MET A 127 4.19 10.64 10.86
CA MET A 127 3.35 11.17 9.77
C MET A 127 2.00 10.46 9.71
N ARG A 128 1.98 9.13 9.83
CA ARG A 128 0.74 8.34 9.89
C ARG A 128 -0.12 8.72 11.07
N ALA A 129 0.46 8.86 12.26
CA ALA A 129 -0.25 9.31 13.45
C ALA A 129 -0.88 10.69 13.26
N LEU A 130 -0.13 11.63 12.69
CA LEU A 130 -0.64 12.98 12.43
C LEU A 130 -1.82 12.96 11.46
N LEU A 131 -1.75 12.16 10.40
CA LEU A 131 -2.85 11.98 9.44
C LEU A 131 -4.07 11.36 10.12
N LEU A 132 -3.90 10.28 10.88
CA LEU A 132 -4.99 9.58 11.58
C LEU A 132 -5.67 10.45 12.65
N ARG A 133 -4.94 11.39 13.27
CA ARG A 133 -5.49 12.35 14.25
C ARG A 133 -6.25 13.50 13.58
N ARG A 134 -5.98 13.80 12.32
CA ARG A 134 -6.69 14.83 11.54
C ARG A 134 -7.96 14.30 10.88
N LEU A 135 -8.11 12.99 10.76
CA LEU A 135 -9.33 12.40 10.23
C LEU A 135 -10.46 12.54 11.25
N PRO A 136 -11.69 12.92 10.81
CA PRO A 136 -12.85 12.91 11.69
C PRO A 136 -13.10 11.48 12.18
N THR A 137 -13.37 11.34 13.47
CA THR A 137 -13.68 10.03 14.07
C THR A 137 -15.11 9.64 13.68
N PRO A 138 -15.33 8.52 12.98
CA PRO A 138 -16.67 8.01 12.70
C PRO A 138 -17.35 7.53 13.98
N THR A 139 -18.69 7.57 14.02
CA THR A 139 -19.48 7.07 15.16
C THR A 139 -20.00 5.64 14.96
N GLN A 140 -19.75 5.05 13.79
CA GLN A 140 -20.21 3.71 13.50
C GLN A 140 -19.24 2.69 14.13
N ASN A 141 -19.71 1.95 15.11
CA ASN A 141 -18.91 0.91 15.77
C ASN A 141 -19.08 -0.46 15.08
N LEU A 142 -18.30 -1.44 15.55
CA LEU A 142 -18.30 -2.82 15.08
C LEU A 142 -18.71 -3.82 16.17
N ASP A 143 -19.60 -3.41 17.08
CA ASP A 143 -20.02 -4.25 18.23
C ASP A 143 -20.68 -5.55 17.81
N ASP A 144 -21.43 -5.55 16.70
CA ASP A 144 -22.03 -6.76 16.14
C ASP A 144 -20.97 -7.77 15.68
N LEU A 145 -19.90 -7.30 15.06
CA LEU A 145 -18.78 -8.13 14.65
C LEU A 145 -18.06 -8.69 15.88
N HIS A 146 -17.79 -7.83 16.87
CA HIS A 146 -17.17 -8.23 18.12
C HIS A 146 -17.96 -9.33 18.82
N ARG A 147 -19.27 -9.13 19.02
CA ARG A 147 -20.17 -10.12 19.65
C ARG A 147 -20.21 -11.43 18.85
N HIS A 148 -20.19 -11.36 17.52
CA HIS A 148 -20.15 -12.56 16.69
C HIS A 148 -18.82 -13.32 16.85
N LEU A 149 -17.69 -12.61 16.88
CA LEU A 149 -16.36 -13.20 17.08
C LEU A 149 -16.21 -13.82 18.48
N ALA A 150 -16.72 -13.16 19.51
CA ALA A 150 -16.68 -13.63 20.89
C ALA A 150 -17.35 -15.01 21.06
N ARG A 151 -18.40 -15.30 20.28
CA ARG A 151 -19.11 -16.60 20.33
C ARG A 151 -18.27 -17.78 19.86
N PHE A 152 -17.25 -17.57 19.02
CA PHE A 152 -16.37 -18.65 18.57
C PHE A 152 -15.33 -19.05 19.62
N GLY A 153 -15.13 -18.25 20.69
CA GLY A 153 -14.20 -18.58 21.77
C GLY A 153 -12.73 -18.71 21.35
N VAL A 154 -12.35 -18.14 20.20
CA VAL A 154 -10.99 -18.22 19.66
C VAL A 154 -10.01 -17.49 20.56
N ARG A 155 -8.83 -18.08 20.77
CA ARG A 155 -7.75 -17.52 21.59
C ARG A 155 -6.46 -17.42 20.79
N PHE A 156 -5.58 -16.52 21.22
CA PHE A 156 -4.21 -16.48 20.71
C PHE A 156 -3.43 -17.69 21.22
N ASP A 157 -3.05 -18.57 20.31
CA ASP A 157 -2.30 -19.81 20.58
C ASP A 157 -0.87 -19.77 20.02
N GLY A 158 -0.39 -18.58 19.67
CA GLY A 158 0.91 -18.34 19.03
C GLY A 158 0.93 -18.52 17.50
N ARG A 159 -0.13 -19.09 16.91
CA ARG A 159 -0.25 -19.25 15.45
C ARG A 159 -1.03 -18.10 14.81
N LEU A 160 -2.08 -17.64 15.48
CA LEU A 160 -2.88 -16.51 15.03
C LEU A 160 -2.18 -15.18 15.32
N ARG A 161 -2.10 -14.32 14.30
CA ARG A 161 -1.63 -12.94 14.42
C ARG A 161 -2.65 -12.00 13.81
N VAL A 162 -2.94 -10.93 14.52
CA VAL A 162 -3.89 -9.90 14.08
C VAL A 162 -3.21 -8.54 14.16
N THR A 163 -3.25 -7.78 13.06
CA THR A 163 -2.52 -6.52 12.93
C THR A 163 -3.45 -5.33 13.03
N ALA A 164 -3.10 -4.37 13.88
CA ALA A 164 -3.75 -3.06 13.94
C ALA A 164 -2.69 -1.95 14.04
N VAL A 165 -3.09 -0.70 13.89
CA VAL A 165 -2.21 0.47 14.06
C VAL A 165 -2.67 1.27 15.28
N ASP A 166 -1.75 1.52 16.23
CA ASP A 166 -1.98 2.45 17.33
C ASP A 166 -2.15 3.85 16.72
N ARG A 167 -3.35 4.43 16.86
CA ARG A 167 -3.74 5.68 16.22
C ARG A 167 -2.86 6.86 16.63
N ARG A 168 -2.42 6.86 17.88
CA ARG A 168 -1.62 7.94 18.49
C ARG A 168 -0.18 7.91 18.03
N THR A 169 0.41 6.74 17.87
CA THR A 169 1.84 6.58 17.50
C THR A 169 2.04 6.27 16.03
N GLY A 170 1.00 5.84 15.32
CA GLY A 170 1.06 5.37 13.94
C GLY A 170 1.89 4.10 13.77
N ARG A 171 2.18 3.38 14.88
CA ARG A 171 2.94 2.13 14.87
C ARG A 171 1.99 0.94 14.78
N ARG A 172 2.38 -0.07 13.99
CA ARG A 172 1.66 -1.35 13.94
C ARG A 172 1.88 -2.14 15.23
N VAL A 173 0.80 -2.71 15.74
CA VAL A 173 0.77 -3.72 16.78
C VAL A 173 0.32 -5.04 16.16
N VAL A 174 0.97 -6.14 16.55
CA VAL A 174 0.67 -7.49 16.08
C VAL A 174 0.19 -8.31 17.28
N PHE A 175 -1.11 -8.29 17.55
CA PHE A 175 -1.72 -9.09 18.61
C PHE A 175 -1.45 -10.58 18.37
N GLY A 176 -1.20 -11.33 19.45
CA GLY A 176 -0.75 -12.72 19.40
C GLY A 176 0.77 -12.92 19.22
N SER A 177 1.54 -11.83 19.08
CA SER A 177 3.01 -11.90 19.11
C SER A 177 3.56 -11.69 20.53
N PRO A 178 4.75 -12.23 20.86
CA PRO A 178 5.41 -11.96 22.13
C PRO A 178 5.56 -10.44 22.38
N GLY A 179 5.19 -9.98 23.57
CA GLY A 179 5.25 -8.57 23.96
C GLY A 179 4.13 -7.68 23.40
N ALA A 180 3.16 -8.24 22.69
CA ALA A 180 1.95 -7.49 22.30
C ALA A 180 1.06 -7.19 23.52
N PRO A 181 0.26 -6.11 23.50
CA PRO A 181 -0.72 -5.83 24.54
C PRO A 181 -1.71 -6.99 24.71
N SER A 182 -2.19 -7.18 25.94
CA SER A 182 -3.25 -8.15 26.22
C SER A 182 -4.54 -7.73 25.54
N ALA A 183 -5.12 -8.63 24.74
CA ALA A 183 -6.35 -8.42 23.99
C ALA A 183 -7.03 -9.76 23.75
N THR A 184 -8.36 -9.80 23.70
CA THR A 184 -9.04 -10.97 23.15
C THR A 184 -8.90 -10.99 21.63
N VAL A 185 -9.08 -12.16 21.00
CA VAL A 185 -9.10 -12.26 19.53
C VAL A 185 -10.23 -11.40 18.95
N ALA A 186 -11.38 -11.33 19.62
CA ALA A 186 -12.50 -10.48 19.21
C ALA A 186 -12.12 -8.99 19.22
N ASP A 187 -11.45 -8.50 20.27
CA ASP A 187 -10.99 -7.10 20.33
C ASP A 187 -10.00 -6.81 19.21
N ALA A 188 -8.99 -7.66 19.05
CA ALA A 188 -7.93 -7.47 18.08
C ALA A 188 -8.45 -7.49 16.63
N VAL A 189 -9.35 -8.42 16.30
CA VAL A 189 -9.95 -8.50 14.95
C VAL A 189 -10.88 -7.31 14.70
N THR A 190 -11.68 -6.93 15.69
CA THR A 190 -12.54 -5.73 15.60
C THR A 190 -11.67 -4.51 15.32
N ALA A 191 -10.60 -4.29 16.10
CA ALA A 191 -9.64 -3.22 15.88
C ALA A 191 -9.02 -3.28 14.47
N SER A 192 -8.62 -4.46 14.00
CA SER A 192 -8.06 -4.65 12.66
C SER A 192 -9.06 -4.35 11.53
N CYS A 193 -10.37 -4.33 11.79
CA CYS A 193 -11.41 -4.03 10.82
C CYS A 193 -11.91 -2.56 10.88
N THR A 194 -11.37 -1.74 11.79
CA THR A 194 -11.79 -0.34 11.93
C THR A 194 -11.08 0.57 10.94
N VAL A 195 -11.62 0.63 9.73
CA VAL A 195 -11.15 1.53 8.68
C VAL A 195 -11.32 2.99 9.14
N PRO A 196 -10.25 3.82 9.22
CA PRO A 196 -10.25 5.08 9.96
C PRO A 196 -11.33 6.11 9.62
N TRP A 197 -11.87 6.09 8.39
CA TRP A 197 -12.91 7.02 7.92
C TRP A 197 -14.31 6.41 7.90
N LEU A 198 -14.44 5.13 8.26
CA LEU A 198 -15.69 4.38 8.17
C LEU A 198 -16.17 3.90 9.53
N PHE A 199 -15.26 3.49 10.42
CA PHE A 199 -15.59 2.94 11.73
C PHE A 199 -14.84 3.66 12.85
N GLU A 200 -15.49 3.72 14.01
CA GLU A 200 -14.90 4.23 15.25
C GLU A 200 -13.68 3.36 15.65
N PRO A 201 -12.54 3.96 16.04
CA PRO A 201 -11.39 3.22 16.56
C PRO A 201 -11.75 2.37 17.78
N VAL A 202 -11.13 1.19 17.91
CA VAL A 202 -11.33 0.34 19.10
C VAL A 202 -10.28 0.66 20.16
N GLU A 203 -10.72 0.83 21.40
CA GLU A 203 -9.81 0.95 22.54
C GLU A 203 -9.44 -0.43 23.09
N ILE A 204 -8.13 -0.70 23.23
CA ILE A 204 -7.61 -1.91 23.87
C ILE A 204 -6.51 -1.48 24.85
N SER A 205 -6.66 -1.84 26.12
CA SER A 205 -5.69 -1.48 27.18
C SER A 205 -5.35 0.03 27.20
N GLY A 206 -6.35 0.90 27.07
CA GLY A 206 -6.18 2.36 27.12
C GLY A 206 -5.57 2.99 25.87
N ARG A 207 -5.59 2.29 24.73
CA ARG A 207 -5.04 2.78 23.45
C ARG A 207 -6.03 2.56 22.32
N GLU A 208 -6.18 3.57 21.47
CA GLU A 208 -7.00 3.48 20.27
C GLU A 208 -6.26 2.82 19.12
N TYR A 209 -6.92 1.86 18.48
CA TYR A 209 -6.41 1.10 17.35
C TYR A 209 -7.30 1.25 16.12
N VAL A 210 -6.66 1.29 14.96
CA VAL A 210 -7.32 1.29 13.64
C VAL A 210 -6.80 0.16 12.75
N ASP A 211 -7.46 -0.03 11.61
CA ASP A 211 -7.17 -1.06 10.61
C ASP A 211 -5.67 -1.19 10.25
N GLY A 212 -5.17 -2.43 10.25
CA GLY A 212 -3.78 -2.77 9.94
C GLY A 212 -3.36 -2.51 8.48
N GLY A 213 -4.34 -2.37 7.58
CA GLY A 213 -4.21 -1.95 6.19
C GLY A 213 -3.58 -0.57 6.02
N VAL A 214 -3.70 0.30 7.03
CA VAL A 214 -3.02 1.62 7.08
C VAL A 214 -1.49 1.45 7.18
N TRP A 215 -1.03 0.32 7.70
CA TRP A 215 0.40 -0.03 7.71
C TRP A 215 0.82 -0.77 6.45
N SER A 216 0.10 -1.85 6.12
CA SER A 216 0.35 -2.70 4.97
C SER A 216 -0.95 -3.37 4.53
N PRO A 217 -1.20 -3.50 3.23
CA PRO A 217 -2.41 -4.15 2.72
C PRO A 217 -2.47 -5.66 3.01
N THR A 218 -1.33 -6.32 3.26
CA THR A 218 -1.26 -7.78 3.45
C THR A 218 -0.60 -8.19 4.76
N ASN A 219 0.19 -7.31 5.38
CA ASN A 219 0.99 -7.56 6.58
C ASN A 219 1.76 -8.88 6.50
N LEU A 220 2.21 -9.28 5.31
CA LEU A 220 2.70 -10.64 5.08
C LEU A 220 3.97 -10.91 5.89
N ASP A 221 4.75 -9.87 6.15
CA ASP A 221 5.98 -9.89 6.92
C ASP A 221 5.81 -10.38 8.37
N VAL A 222 4.58 -10.36 8.91
CA VAL A 222 4.27 -10.87 10.25
C VAL A 222 3.95 -12.36 10.26
N ALA A 223 3.86 -13.03 9.11
CA ALA A 223 3.56 -14.47 9.06
C ALA A 223 4.64 -15.28 9.82
N PRO A 224 4.26 -16.30 10.64
CA PRO A 224 5.18 -17.19 11.34
C PRO A 224 5.86 -18.18 10.38
N ALA A 225 6.48 -17.69 9.32
CA ALA A 225 7.09 -18.51 8.28
C ALA A 225 8.62 -18.50 8.42
N GLY A 226 9.18 -19.68 8.71
CA GLY A 226 10.61 -19.95 8.63
C GLY A 226 11.06 -20.34 7.22
N ARG A 227 12.35 -20.63 7.06
CA ARG A 227 12.90 -21.16 5.79
C ARG A 227 12.11 -22.39 5.36
N ASP A 228 11.88 -22.55 4.06
CA ASP A 228 11.17 -23.66 3.42
C ASP A 228 9.66 -23.72 3.70
N ALA A 229 9.10 -22.76 4.44
CA ALA A 229 7.66 -22.62 4.60
C ALA A 229 6.98 -22.19 3.28
N GLN A 230 5.75 -22.64 3.08
CA GLN A 230 4.87 -22.11 2.04
C GLN A 230 3.86 -21.14 2.66
N VAL A 231 3.74 -19.94 2.07
CA VAL A 231 2.80 -18.91 2.51
C VAL A 231 1.82 -18.60 1.39
N LEU A 232 0.54 -18.82 1.66
CA LEU A 232 -0.56 -18.41 0.80
C LEU A 232 -1.03 -17.01 1.21
N CYS A 233 -0.76 -16.01 0.39
CA CYS A 233 -1.24 -14.64 0.60
C CYS A 233 -2.56 -14.44 -0.14
N LEU A 234 -3.65 -14.21 0.59
CA LEU A 234 -4.94 -13.85 -0.01
C LEU A 234 -5.05 -12.32 -0.07
N SER A 235 -5.17 -11.76 -1.28
CA SER A 235 -5.31 -10.32 -1.47
C SER A 235 -6.57 -9.98 -2.27
N PRO A 236 -7.74 -9.91 -1.62
CA PRO A 236 -9.01 -9.60 -2.29
C PRO A 236 -9.02 -8.19 -2.91
N THR A 237 -8.20 -7.26 -2.39
CA THR A 237 -8.09 -5.89 -2.88
C THR A 237 -7.09 -5.71 -4.02
N ALA A 238 -6.25 -6.71 -4.35
CA ALA A 238 -5.31 -6.62 -5.46
C ALA A 238 -6.01 -6.50 -6.83
N SER A 239 -7.25 -7.02 -6.95
CA SER A 239 -8.04 -7.06 -8.18
C SER A 239 -9.15 -6.02 -8.28
N LEU A 240 -9.14 -4.97 -7.43
CA LEU A 240 -10.14 -3.89 -7.45
C LEU A 240 -10.53 -3.46 -8.89
N PRO A 241 -11.79 -3.71 -9.33
CA PRO A 241 -12.32 -3.15 -10.56
C PRO A 241 -12.53 -1.64 -10.36
N GLY A 242 -12.06 -0.79 -11.28
CA GLY A 242 -12.25 0.65 -11.16
C GLY A 242 -12.07 1.39 -12.47
N SER A 243 -13.13 2.06 -12.92
CA SER A 243 -13.16 3.03 -14.03
C SER A 243 -12.61 4.40 -13.64
N ASN A 244 -12.34 4.64 -12.34
CA ASN A 244 -11.85 5.92 -11.81
C ASN A 244 -10.34 5.88 -11.50
N SER A 245 -9.62 6.90 -11.98
CA SER A 245 -8.15 6.97 -12.02
C SER A 245 -7.45 6.99 -10.65
N ALA A 246 -8.11 7.48 -9.59
CA ALA A 246 -7.55 7.50 -8.22
C ALA A 246 -7.51 6.10 -7.58
N LEU A 247 -8.58 5.31 -7.74
CA LEU A 247 -8.64 3.91 -7.30
C LEU A 247 -7.66 3.04 -8.10
N ALA A 248 -7.43 3.36 -9.38
CA ALA A 248 -6.41 2.69 -10.20
C ALA A 248 -4.98 2.95 -9.71
N LEU A 249 -4.71 4.13 -9.15
CA LEU A 249 -3.41 4.48 -8.53
C LEU A 249 -3.21 3.73 -7.22
N ILE A 250 -4.21 3.74 -6.33
CA ILE A 250 -4.21 2.97 -5.08
C ILE A 250 -3.95 1.49 -5.39
N ARG A 251 -4.66 0.90 -6.36
CA ARG A 251 -4.46 -0.48 -6.82
C ARG A 251 -3.01 -0.78 -7.23
N ARG A 252 -2.36 0.14 -7.94
CA ARG A 252 -0.99 -0.04 -8.44
C ARG A 252 0.03 0.04 -7.30
N VAL A 253 -0.19 0.93 -6.33
CA VAL A 253 0.61 1.03 -5.11
C VAL A 253 0.43 -0.23 -4.26
N THR A 254 -0.81 -0.66 -4.03
CA THR A 254 -1.14 -1.89 -3.28
C THR A 254 -0.49 -3.13 -3.91
N ARG A 255 -0.61 -3.35 -5.22
CA ARG A 255 0.05 -4.49 -5.89
C ARG A 255 1.57 -4.45 -5.81
N SER A 256 2.14 -3.25 -5.88
CA SER A 256 3.58 -3.08 -5.74
C SER A 256 4.01 -3.51 -4.34
N ALA A 257 3.39 -2.94 -3.30
CA ALA A 257 3.64 -3.28 -1.89
C ALA A 257 3.53 -4.80 -1.62
N ILE A 258 2.47 -5.46 -2.10
CA ILE A 258 2.28 -6.91 -1.95
C ILE A 258 3.42 -7.72 -2.58
N SER A 259 3.84 -7.35 -3.78
CA SER A 259 4.92 -8.06 -4.50
C SER A 259 6.24 -8.05 -3.73
N LEU A 260 6.43 -7.05 -2.88
CA LEU A 260 7.67 -6.82 -2.17
C LEU A 260 7.67 -7.44 -0.79
N GLU A 261 6.54 -7.39 -0.10
CA GLU A 261 6.33 -8.20 1.10
C GLU A 261 6.57 -9.69 0.76
N ALA A 262 6.06 -10.14 -0.38
CA ALA A 262 6.34 -11.48 -0.90
C ALA A 262 7.84 -11.69 -1.19
N LEU A 263 8.54 -10.70 -1.74
CA LEU A 263 9.99 -10.79 -2.01
C LEU A 263 10.82 -10.90 -0.72
N VAL A 264 10.46 -10.16 0.33
CA VAL A 264 11.14 -10.21 1.63
C VAL A 264 11.08 -11.62 2.23
N LEU A 265 9.91 -12.25 2.17
CA LEU A 265 9.75 -13.64 2.62
C LEU A 265 10.48 -14.63 1.71
N ARG A 266 10.42 -14.44 0.38
CA ARG A 266 11.19 -15.26 -0.57
C ARG A 266 12.69 -15.21 -0.32
N ARG A 267 13.24 -14.05 0.04
CA ARG A 267 14.65 -13.90 0.44
C ARG A 267 15.00 -14.66 1.73
N ARG A 268 14.01 -14.92 2.60
CA ARG A 268 14.16 -15.78 3.79
C ARG A 268 13.98 -17.27 3.47
N GLY A 269 13.85 -17.64 2.19
CA GLY A 269 13.62 -19.01 1.74
C GLY A 269 12.17 -19.46 1.86
N VAL A 270 11.21 -18.54 2.00
CA VAL A 270 9.77 -18.85 2.05
C VAL A 270 9.19 -18.85 0.64
N ALA A 271 8.49 -19.90 0.26
CA ALA A 271 7.73 -19.92 -0.99
C ALA A 271 6.41 -19.17 -0.80
N VAL A 272 6.27 -17.99 -1.42
CA VAL A 272 5.04 -17.19 -1.34
C VAL A 272 4.20 -17.33 -2.60
N ARG A 273 2.94 -17.79 -2.44
CA ARG A 273 1.92 -17.80 -3.49
C ARG A 273 0.87 -16.72 -3.21
N LEU A 274 0.74 -15.76 -4.12
CA LEU A 274 -0.29 -14.72 -4.04
C LEU A 274 -1.55 -15.18 -4.76
N VAL A 275 -2.69 -15.08 -4.09
CA VAL A 275 -4.02 -15.31 -4.66
C VAL A 275 -4.78 -14.00 -4.64
N ALA A 276 -4.97 -13.43 -5.84
CA ALA A 276 -5.85 -12.30 -6.07
C ALA A 276 -7.14 -12.78 -6.77
N PRO A 277 -8.28 -12.10 -6.62
CA PRO A 277 -9.52 -12.46 -7.31
C PRO A 277 -9.30 -12.57 -8.81
N ASN A 278 -9.71 -13.69 -9.41
CA ASN A 278 -9.75 -13.85 -10.87
C ASN A 278 -10.91 -13.02 -11.47
N VAL A 279 -11.13 -13.09 -12.79
CA VAL A 279 -12.18 -12.31 -13.47
C VAL A 279 -13.57 -12.59 -12.87
N GLU A 280 -13.90 -13.85 -12.63
CA GLU A 280 -15.19 -14.27 -12.06
C GLU A 280 -15.38 -13.77 -10.62
N SER A 281 -14.40 -14.00 -9.75
CA SER A 281 -14.41 -13.52 -8.36
C SER A 281 -14.47 -11.99 -8.30
N SER A 282 -13.76 -11.28 -9.19
CA SER A 282 -13.78 -9.82 -9.25
C SER A 282 -15.16 -9.29 -9.67
N ALA A 283 -15.78 -9.93 -10.68
CA ALA A 283 -17.13 -9.57 -11.11
C ALA A 283 -18.17 -9.84 -10.01
N ALA A 284 -18.03 -10.96 -9.29
CA ALA A 284 -18.87 -11.29 -8.15
C ALA A 284 -18.73 -10.27 -7.01
N MET A 285 -17.51 -9.83 -6.69
CA MET A 285 -17.23 -8.82 -5.65
C MET A 285 -17.82 -7.45 -6.01
N GLY A 286 -17.83 -7.08 -7.29
CA GLY A 286 -18.32 -5.78 -7.74
C GLY A 286 -17.42 -4.62 -7.31
N THR A 287 -17.98 -3.41 -7.26
CA THR A 287 -17.25 -2.17 -6.94
C THR A 287 -17.52 -1.63 -5.54
N ASN A 288 -18.58 -2.11 -4.87
CA ASN A 288 -18.92 -1.72 -3.50
C ASN A 288 -18.59 -2.85 -2.51
N PHE A 289 -17.44 -2.75 -1.85
CA PHE A 289 -16.95 -3.74 -0.87
C PHE A 289 -17.77 -3.78 0.43
N MET A 290 -18.63 -2.78 0.65
CA MET A 290 -19.52 -2.72 1.82
C MET A 290 -20.91 -3.30 1.54
N ALA A 291 -21.19 -3.75 0.31
CA ALA A 291 -22.47 -4.36 -0.03
C ALA A 291 -22.67 -5.70 0.70
N ARG A 292 -23.83 -5.87 1.36
CA ARG A 292 -24.19 -7.12 2.06
C ARG A 292 -24.68 -8.21 1.11
N GLU A 293 -25.42 -7.83 0.08
CA GLU A 293 -25.95 -8.71 -0.96
C GLU A 293 -25.08 -8.49 -2.20
N PRO A 294 -23.99 -9.26 -2.31
CA PRO A 294 -24.19 -10.61 -2.80
C PRO A 294 -23.19 -11.60 -2.20
N ARG A 295 -23.10 -11.66 -0.86
CA ARG A 295 -22.14 -12.51 -0.13
C ARG A 295 -22.08 -13.95 -0.65
N GLY A 296 -23.24 -14.57 -0.90
CA GLY A 296 -23.31 -15.95 -1.40
C GLY A 296 -22.61 -16.14 -2.75
N ARG A 297 -22.80 -15.22 -3.69
CA ARG A 297 -22.16 -15.29 -5.02
C ARG A 297 -20.65 -15.08 -4.93
N VAL A 298 -20.19 -14.19 -4.04
CA VAL A 298 -18.76 -13.91 -3.81
C VAL A 298 -18.07 -15.13 -3.21
N ILE A 299 -18.69 -15.74 -2.19
CA ILE A 299 -18.18 -16.97 -1.56
C ILE A 299 -18.10 -18.10 -2.59
N ALA A 300 -19.15 -18.32 -3.38
CA ALA A 300 -19.17 -19.37 -4.40
C ALA A 300 -18.12 -19.16 -5.51
N ALA A 301 -17.90 -17.92 -5.95
CA ALA A 301 -16.84 -17.60 -6.91
C ALA A 301 -15.44 -17.82 -6.33
N GLY A 302 -15.20 -17.34 -5.10
CA GLY A 302 -13.94 -17.54 -4.39
C GLY A 302 -13.63 -19.02 -4.15
N TYR A 303 -14.64 -19.81 -3.78
CA TYR A 303 -14.51 -21.26 -3.61
C TYR A 303 -14.12 -21.97 -4.91
N ARG A 304 -14.80 -21.66 -6.03
CA ARG A 304 -14.47 -22.22 -7.35
C ARG A 304 -13.06 -21.84 -7.80
N GLN A 305 -12.65 -20.59 -7.57
CA GLN A 305 -11.28 -20.15 -7.84
C GLN A 305 -10.27 -20.96 -7.00
N GLY A 306 -10.55 -21.17 -5.71
CA GLY A 306 -9.71 -22.00 -4.83
C GLY A 306 -9.54 -23.42 -5.36
N LEU A 307 -10.63 -24.07 -5.78
CA LEU A 307 -10.59 -25.41 -6.38
C LEU A 307 -9.75 -25.47 -7.66
N GLN A 308 -9.85 -24.47 -8.53
CA GLN A 308 -9.04 -24.39 -9.75
C GLN A 308 -7.55 -24.26 -9.41
N LEU A 309 -7.21 -23.39 -8.45
CA LEU A 309 -5.83 -23.17 -8.01
C LEU A 309 -5.22 -24.39 -7.31
N ALA A 310 -6.04 -25.22 -6.64
CA ALA A 310 -5.61 -26.48 -6.04
C ALA A 310 -5.35 -27.57 -7.09
N ARG A 311 -6.20 -27.64 -8.12
CA ARG A 311 -6.04 -28.59 -9.25
C ARG A 311 -4.82 -28.28 -10.11
N ALA A 312 -4.53 -27.00 -10.33
CA ALA A 312 -3.40 -26.54 -11.14
C ALA A 312 -2.03 -26.81 -10.48
N ASP A 313 -1.98 -26.87 -9.15
CA ASP A 313 -0.74 -27.06 -8.38
C ASP A 313 -0.41 -28.55 -8.11
N GLY A 314 -1.23 -29.49 -8.60
CA GLY A 314 -0.98 -30.92 -8.41
C GLY A 314 -1.07 -31.40 -6.95
N ALA A 315 -1.95 -30.80 -6.13
CA ALA A 315 -2.10 -31.19 -4.73
C ALA A 315 -2.65 -32.63 -4.59
N PRO A 316 -2.20 -33.40 -3.56
CA PRO A 316 -2.56 -34.80 -3.37
C PRO A 316 -4.08 -34.96 -3.17
N ARG A 317 -4.64 -36.01 -3.79
CA ARG A 317 -6.05 -36.39 -3.65
C ARG A 317 -6.39 -36.56 -2.17
N VAL A 318 -7.30 -35.74 -1.66
CA VAL A 318 -7.99 -36.02 -0.39
C VAL A 318 -8.78 -37.32 -0.61
N PRO A 319 -8.54 -38.40 0.15
CA PRO A 319 -9.32 -39.62 0.02
C PRO A 319 -10.78 -39.31 0.40
N PRO A 320 -11.76 -39.87 -0.32
CA PRO A 320 -13.17 -39.70 0.05
C PRO A 320 -13.42 -40.28 1.45
N ALA A 321 -14.26 -39.57 2.20
CA ALA A 321 -14.76 -39.98 3.51
C ALA A 321 -15.58 -41.27 3.44
#